data_AF-A0A3D2SQR9-F1
#
_entry.id   AF-A0A3D2SQR9-F1
#
_cell.length_a   1.000
_cell.length_b   1.000
_cell.length_c   1.000
_cell.angle_alpha   90.00
_cell.angle_beta   90.00
_cell.angle_gamma   90.00
#
_symmetry.space_group_name_H-M   'P 1'
#
loop_
_entity.id
_entity.type
_entity.pdbx_description
1 polymer ?
#
loop_
_entity_poly.entity_id
_entity_poly.type
_entity_poly.pdbx_seq_one_letter_code
_entity_poly.pdbx_strand_id
1 'polypeptide(L)'
;MSIEDRFWKFVDKTSDCWNWNGAIAKNGYGVFNSGKTTYAHRMAYELSGFKLIDGLVLDHLCRNRRCVNPSHIEQVTRGENARRGIYLGGLCRKGHKKSYSAAGNDSCRECQRIRRAEKRKAKAEGSGN
;
A
#
# COMPACT_ATOMS: atom_id res chain seq x y z
N MET A 1 -10.45 -30.50 8.63
CA MET A 1 -9.44 -29.44 8.52
C MET A 1 -10.03 -28.18 9.10
N SER A 2 -9.38 -27.56 10.09
CA SER A 2 -9.91 -26.34 10.71
C SER A 2 -9.83 -25.15 9.75
N ILE A 3 -10.54 -24.07 10.06
CA ILE A 3 -10.44 -22.81 9.32
C ILE A 3 -9.01 -22.25 9.40
N GLU A 4 -8.37 -22.42 10.56
CA GLU A 4 -6.99 -22.01 10.80
C GLU A 4 -6.01 -22.80 9.91
N ASP A 5 -6.12 -24.13 9.86
CA ASP A 5 -5.29 -24.96 8.97
C ASP A 5 -5.47 -24.55 7.50
N ARG A 6 -6.71 -24.25 7.10
CA ARG A 6 -7.01 -23.79 5.75
C ARG A 6 -6.35 -22.45 5.45
N PHE A 7 -6.35 -21.53 6.41
CA PHE A 7 -5.78 -20.20 6.27
C PHE A 7 -4.26 -20.28 6.08
N TRP A 8 -3.57 -20.97 6.99
CA TRP A 8 -2.11 -21.03 6.98
C TRP A 8 -1.52 -21.77 5.77
N LYS A 9 -2.30 -22.63 5.10
CA LYS A 9 -1.91 -23.24 3.81
C LYS A 9 -1.66 -22.24 2.68
N PHE A 10 -2.25 -21.05 2.74
CA PHE A 10 -2.08 -20.00 1.73
C PHE A 10 -0.99 -18.99 2.10
N VAL A 11 -0.29 -19.20 3.22
CA VAL A 11 0.71 -18.25 3.73
C VAL A 11 2.11 -18.80 3.49
N ASP A 12 2.89 -18.08 2.69
CA ASP A 12 4.32 -18.32 2.55
C ASP A 12 5.10 -17.50 3.60
N LYS A 13 5.64 -18.18 4.61
CA LYS A 13 6.37 -17.55 5.72
C LYS A 13 7.84 -17.39 5.35
N THR A 14 8.22 -16.18 4.94
CA THR A 14 9.64 -15.82 4.76
C THR A 14 10.23 -15.25 6.06
N SER A 15 11.53 -14.97 6.08
CA SER A 15 12.22 -14.34 7.22
C SER A 15 11.77 -12.90 7.51
N ASP A 16 11.17 -12.23 6.52
CA ASP A 16 10.66 -10.86 6.65
C ASP A 16 9.12 -10.84 6.64
N CYS A 17 8.51 -10.93 5.45
CA CYS A 17 7.06 -10.93 5.30
C CYS A 17 6.46 -12.34 5.27
N TRP A 18 5.28 -12.50 5.84
CA TRP A 18 4.44 -13.69 5.61
C TRP A 18 3.47 -13.37 4.48
N ASN A 19 3.76 -13.85 3.27
CA ASN A 19 3.05 -13.46 2.07
C ASN A 19 1.79 -14.30 1.86
N TRP A 20 0.66 -13.62 1.63
CA TRP A 20 -0.59 -14.24 1.23
C TRP A 20 -0.58 -14.63 -0.25
N ASN A 21 -0.74 -15.92 -0.53
CA ASN A 21 -0.82 -16.51 -1.87
C ASN A 21 -2.24 -16.93 -2.27
N GLY A 22 -3.25 -16.58 -1.46
CA GLY A 22 -4.66 -16.80 -1.77
C GLY A 22 -5.29 -15.68 -2.61
N ALA A 23 -6.61 -15.53 -2.50
CA ALA A 23 -7.35 -14.52 -3.25
C ALA A 23 -6.95 -13.09 -2.87
N ILE A 24 -6.97 -12.18 -3.86
CA ILE A 24 -6.57 -10.77 -3.72
C ILE A 24 -7.73 -9.88 -4.17
N ALA A 25 -8.07 -8.89 -3.36
CA ALA A 25 -9.08 -7.89 -3.69
C ALA A 25 -8.55 -6.83 -4.67
N LYS A 26 -9.45 -6.07 -5.32
CA LYS A 26 -9.09 -5.02 -6.29
C LYS A 26 -8.14 -3.95 -5.74
N ASN A 27 -8.16 -3.71 -4.43
CA ASN A 27 -7.28 -2.77 -3.74
C ASN A 27 -5.88 -3.35 -3.40
N GLY A 28 -5.59 -4.59 -3.79
CA GLY A 28 -4.30 -5.26 -3.63
C GLY A 28 -4.10 -5.98 -2.30
N TYR A 29 -5.11 -6.01 -1.42
CA TYR A 29 -5.06 -6.75 -0.16
C TYR A 29 -5.48 -8.21 -0.33
N GLY A 30 -4.84 -9.11 0.42
CA GLY A 30 -5.27 -10.49 0.53
C GLY A 30 -6.65 -10.59 1.19
N VAL A 31 -7.48 -11.52 0.71
CA VAL A 31 -8.80 -11.83 1.28
C VAL A 31 -8.94 -13.34 1.47
N PHE A 32 -9.69 -13.71 2.50
CA PHE A 32 -9.98 -15.09 2.85
C PHE A 32 -11.48 -15.26 3.09
N ASN A 33 -12.05 -16.37 2.63
CA ASN A 33 -13.45 -16.68 2.84
C ASN A 33 -13.58 -17.90 3.76
N SER A 34 -14.10 -17.68 4.95
CA SER A 34 -14.40 -18.69 5.97
C SER A 34 -15.90 -18.80 6.27
N GLY A 35 -16.75 -18.57 5.25
CA GLY A 35 -18.20 -18.34 5.38
C GLY A 35 -18.56 -16.86 5.28
N LYS A 36 -17.63 -15.97 5.66
CA LYS A 36 -17.66 -14.53 5.34
C LYS A 36 -16.31 -14.14 4.76
N THR A 37 -16.32 -13.29 3.74
CA THR A 37 -15.07 -12.76 3.17
C THR A 37 -14.51 -11.67 4.09
N THR A 38 -13.28 -11.87 4.57
CA THR A 38 -12.54 -10.92 5.41
C THR A 38 -11.15 -10.67 4.82
N TYR A 39 -10.48 -9.61 5.26
CA TYR A 39 -9.09 -9.36 4.88
C TYR A 39 -8.15 -10.37 5.54
N ALA A 40 -7.22 -10.93 4.76
CA ALA A 40 -6.32 -11.97 5.22
C ALA A 40 -5.42 -11.51 6.37
N HIS A 41 -4.90 -10.28 6.32
CA HIS A 41 -4.08 -9.74 7.41
C HIS A 41 -4.88 -9.56 8.72
N ARG A 42 -6.18 -9.27 8.64
CA ARG A 42 -7.06 -9.20 9.81
C ARG A 42 -7.27 -10.58 10.42
N MET A 43 -7.57 -11.57 9.58
CA MET A 43 -7.72 -12.96 10.01
C MET A 43 -6.44 -13.48 10.69
N ALA A 44 -5.27 -13.23 10.10
CA ALA A 44 -3.99 -13.66 10.70
C ALA A 44 -3.72 -12.99 12.05
N TYR A 45 -4.06 -11.71 12.18
CA TYR A 45 -3.91 -10.96 13.42
C TYR A 45 -4.77 -11.57 14.54
N GLU A 46 -6.04 -11.87 14.26
CA GLU A 46 -6.96 -12.52 15.20
C GLU A 46 -6.54 -13.97 15.53
N LEU A 47 -6.16 -14.76 14.51
CA LEU A 47 -5.67 -16.14 14.70
C LEU A 47 -4.39 -16.20 15.53
N SER A 48 -3.61 -15.12 15.56
CA SER A 48 -2.40 -15.02 16.39
C SER A 48 -2.69 -14.59 17.83
N GLY A 49 -3.96 -14.54 18.23
CA GLY A 49 -4.41 -14.23 19.58
C GLY A 49 -4.59 -12.75 19.89
N PHE A 50 -4.39 -11.86 18.90
CA PHE A 50 -4.57 -10.43 19.11
C PHE A 50 -6.05 -10.02 18.96
N LYS A 51 -6.52 -9.19 19.91
CA LYS A 51 -7.86 -8.61 19.84
C LYS A 51 -7.86 -7.33 19.00
N LEU A 52 -8.87 -7.19 18.15
CA LEU A 52 -9.11 -5.95 17.42
C LEU A 52 -9.80 -4.96 18.35
N ILE A 53 -9.26 -3.74 18.40
CA ILE A 53 -9.78 -2.64 19.17
C ILE A 53 -10.75 -1.85 18.30
N ASP A 54 -11.97 -1.67 18.78
CA ASP A 54 -12.99 -0.93 18.07
C ASP A 54 -12.53 0.50 17.77
N GLY A 55 -12.82 0.96 16.55
CA GLY A 55 -12.40 2.28 16.06
C GLY A 55 -10.98 2.34 15.50
N LEU A 56 -10.14 1.32 15.71
CA LEU A 56 -8.80 1.24 15.12
C LEU A 56 -8.79 0.48 13.78
N VAL A 57 -7.76 0.75 12.98
CA VAL A 57 -7.49 0.10 11.70
C VAL A 57 -6.11 -0.55 11.72
N LEU A 58 -5.92 -1.58 10.90
CA LEU A 58 -4.65 -2.28 10.77
C LEU A 58 -3.79 -1.60 9.70
N ASP A 59 -2.62 -1.09 10.11
CA ASP A 59 -1.60 -0.50 9.22
C ASP A 59 -0.43 -1.48 9.04
N HIS A 60 0.02 -1.64 7.79
CA HIS A 60 1.19 -2.45 7.45
C HIS A 60 2.46 -1.63 7.61
N LEU A 61 3.27 -1.95 8.63
CA LEU A 61 4.58 -1.34 8.85
C LEU A 61 5.53 -1.64 7.68
N CYS A 62 5.47 -2.84 7.13
CA CYS A 62 6.29 -3.28 5.99
C CYS A 62 5.81 -2.77 4.62
N ARG A 63 4.68 -2.04 4.55
CA ARG A 63 4.08 -1.52 3.31
C ARG A 63 3.75 -2.56 2.23
N ASN A 64 3.77 -3.84 2.58
CA ASN A 64 3.36 -4.94 1.72
C ASN A 64 1.90 -5.33 2.04
N ARG A 65 0.96 -4.99 1.14
CA ARG A 65 -0.48 -5.27 1.30
C ARG A 65 -0.83 -6.77 1.34
N ARG A 66 0.09 -7.65 0.91
CA ARG A 66 -0.07 -9.10 0.96
C ARG A 66 0.53 -9.71 2.23
N CYS A 67 1.24 -8.92 3.05
CA CYS A 67 1.80 -9.42 4.30
C CYS A 67 0.68 -9.70 5.31
N VAL A 68 0.75 -10.86 5.95
CA VAL A 68 -0.15 -11.28 7.03
C VAL A 68 0.60 -11.56 8.34
N ASN A 69 1.88 -11.20 8.41
CA ASN A 69 2.69 -11.34 9.62
C ASN A 69 2.15 -10.38 10.70
N PRO A 70 1.64 -10.87 11.86
CA PRO A 70 1.10 -10.00 12.90
C PRO A 70 2.12 -8.99 13.44
N SER A 71 3.42 -9.31 13.46
CA SER A 71 4.45 -8.35 13.91
C SER A 71 4.63 -7.16 12.96
N HIS A 72 4.15 -7.27 11.71
CA HIS A 72 4.19 -6.20 10.72
C HIS A 72 2.89 -5.39 10.69
N ILE A 73 1.96 -5.65 11.61
CA ILE A 73 0.66 -5.01 11.69
C ILE A 73 0.56 -4.20 12.99
N GLU A 74 0.20 -2.93 12.87
CA GLU A 74 -0.10 -2.07 14.01
C GLU A 74 -1.56 -1.61 13.98
N GLN A 75 -2.22 -1.60 15.13
CA GLN A 75 -3.53 -0.99 15.28
C GLN A 75 -3.38 0.51 15.50
N VAL A 76 -3.84 1.30 14.54
CA VAL A 76 -3.73 2.76 14.56
C VAL A 76 -5.09 3.43 14.35
N THR A 77 -5.19 4.70 14.70
CA THR A 77 -6.40 5.48 14.38
C THR A 77 -6.49 5.70 12.87
N ARG A 78 -7.70 5.96 12.36
CA ARG A 78 -7.89 6.32 10.94
C ARG A 78 -7.07 7.57 10.54
N GLY A 79 -6.94 8.54 11.44
CA GLY A 79 -6.15 9.75 11.23
C GLY A 79 -4.66 9.44 11.10
N GLU A 80 -4.13 8.55 11.96
CA GLU A 80 -2.73 8.11 11.88
C GLU A 80 -2.47 7.27 10.63
N ASN A 81 -3.36 6.34 10.28
CA ASN A 81 -3.26 5.59 9.02
C ASN A 81 -3.26 6.52 7.80
N ALA A 82 -4.11 7.55 7.80
CA ALA A 82 -4.11 8.56 6.75
C ALA A 82 -2.79 9.34 6.72
N ARG A 83 -2.28 9.80 7.88
CA ARG A 83 -0.99 10.49 8.01
C ARG A 83 0.18 9.64 7.52
N ARG A 84 0.18 8.34 7.82
CA ARG A 84 1.19 7.37 7.35
C ARG A 84 1.03 7.02 5.88
N GLY A 85 -0.20 6.93 5.38
CA GLY A 85 -0.50 6.86 3.95
C GLY A 85 -0.02 8.10 3.20
N ILE A 86 -0.04 9.27 3.86
CA ILE A 86 0.53 10.53 3.34
C ILE A 86 2.08 10.50 3.29
N TYR A 87 2.78 9.56 3.93
CA TYR A 87 4.21 9.37 3.64
C TYR A 87 4.49 8.74 2.26
N LEU A 88 3.47 8.22 1.56
CA LEU A 88 3.47 8.07 0.09
C LEU A 88 2.97 9.34 -0.63
N GLY A 89 2.26 10.22 0.06
CA GLY A 89 1.77 11.54 -0.38
C GLY A 89 2.82 12.66 -0.43
N GLY A 90 4.06 12.38 -0.01
CA GLY A 90 5.20 13.27 -0.23
C GLY A 90 5.88 13.06 -1.59
N LEU A 91 5.52 12.01 -2.35
CA LEU A 91 6.10 11.69 -3.65
C LEU A 91 5.01 11.65 -4.73
N CYS A 92 5.35 12.05 -5.96
CA CYS A 92 4.47 11.87 -7.12
C CYS A 92 4.54 10.42 -7.62
N ARG A 93 3.66 10.04 -8.57
CA ARG A 93 3.65 8.69 -9.19
C ARG A 93 5.00 8.25 -9.81
N LYS A 94 5.90 9.20 -10.11
CA LYS A 94 7.26 8.96 -10.62
C LYS A 94 8.35 9.02 -9.53
N GLY A 95 7.98 9.11 -8.25
CA GLY A 95 8.92 9.11 -7.13
C GLY A 95 9.56 10.47 -6.79
N HIS A 96 9.13 11.59 -7.38
CA HIS A 96 9.66 12.91 -7.04
C HIS A 96 8.99 13.50 -5.82
N LYS A 97 9.73 14.23 -4.97
CA LYS A 97 9.15 15.01 -3.85
C LYS A 97 8.05 15.97 -4.36
N LYS A 98 6.79 15.74 -3.94
CA LYS A 98 5.67 16.64 -4.18
C LYS A 98 5.98 17.97 -3.50
N SER A 99 6.17 19.01 -4.29
CA SER A 99 6.04 20.38 -3.84
C SER A 99 4.60 20.81 -4.15
N TYR A 100 3.82 21.09 -3.11
CA TYR A 100 2.48 21.61 -3.29
C TYR A 100 2.57 22.95 -4.06
N SER A 101 1.85 23.07 -5.17
CA SER A 101 1.63 24.36 -5.80
C SER A 101 0.52 25.07 -5.01
N ALA A 102 0.62 26.40 -4.85
CA ALA A 102 -0.44 27.19 -4.20
C ALA A 102 -1.79 27.14 -4.97
N ALA A 103 -1.80 26.57 -6.17
CA ALA A 103 -2.95 26.47 -7.06
C ALA A 103 -3.79 25.19 -6.87
N GLY A 104 -3.49 24.35 -5.87
CA GLY A 104 -4.31 23.19 -5.49
C GLY A 104 -4.39 22.06 -6.53
N ASN A 105 -3.65 22.15 -7.64
CA ASN A 105 -3.60 21.10 -8.65
C ASN A 105 -2.47 20.09 -8.34
N ASP A 106 -2.75 18.80 -8.48
CA ASP A 106 -1.86 17.67 -8.15
C ASP A 106 -0.68 17.51 -9.13
N SER A 107 -0.07 18.62 -9.53
CA SER A 107 0.95 18.67 -10.56
C SER A 107 2.34 18.74 -9.92
N CYS A 108 3.05 17.62 -9.95
CA CYS A 108 4.43 17.54 -9.47
C CYS A 108 5.34 18.49 -10.27
N ARG A 109 5.95 19.49 -9.60
CA ARG A 109 6.85 20.49 -10.24
C ARG A 109 8.01 19.84 -10.98
N GLU A 110 8.57 18.78 -10.43
CA GLU A 110 9.69 18.06 -11.07
C GLU A 110 9.24 17.35 -12.35
N CYS A 111 8.06 16.72 -12.35
CA CYS A 111 7.47 16.18 -13.58
C CYS A 111 7.23 17.26 -14.64
N GLN A 112 6.81 18.47 -14.23
CA GLN A 112 6.64 19.58 -15.16
C GLN A 112 7.98 20.06 -15.73
N ARG A 113 9.03 20.15 -14.91
CA ARG A 113 10.38 20.55 -15.31
C ARG A 113 10.93 19.59 -16.38
N ILE A 114 10.82 18.29 -16.14
CA ILE A 114 11.24 17.24 -17.08
C ILE A 114 10.49 17.39 -18.40
N ARG A 115 9.14 17.44 -18.37
CA ARG A 115 8.32 17.59 -19.59
C ARG A 115 8.66 18.85 -20.38
N ARG A 116 8.94 19.97 -19.70
CA ARG A 116 9.35 21.23 -20.35
C ARG A 116 10.73 21.11 -20.99
N ALA A 117 11.67 20.44 -20.33
CA ALA A 117 13.01 20.19 -20.88
C ALA A 117 12.94 19.28 -22.13
N GLU A 118 12.18 18.20 -22.07
CA GLU A 118 11.93 17.30 -23.21
C GLU A 118 11.32 18.07 -24.40
N LYS A 119 10.30 18.90 -24.15
CA LYS A 119 9.68 19.72 -25.20
C LYS A 119 10.65 20.74 -25.82
N ARG A 120 11.55 21.33 -25.03
CA ARG A 120 12.59 22.24 -25.53
C ARG A 120 13.60 21.51 -26.41
N LYS A 121 14.04 20.33 -25.98
CA LYS A 121 14.98 19.48 -26.74
C LYS A 121 14.37 19.06 -28.09
N ALA A 122 13.14 18.55 -28.08
CA ALA A 122 12.43 18.15 -29.30
C ALA A 122 12.23 19.32 -30.29
N LYS A 123 12.02 20.55 -29.80
CA LYS A 123 11.93 21.74 -30.66
C LYS A 123 13.29 22.12 -31.27
N ALA A 124 14.38 21.98 -30.52
CA ALA A 124 15.72 22.26 -31.04
C ALA A 124 16.15 21.24 -32.10
N GLU A 125 15.75 19.98 -31.95
CA GLU A 125 16.05 18.89 -32.90
C GLU A 125 15.11 18.88 -34.12
N GLY A 126 13.88 19.39 -33.99
CA GLY A 126 12.88 19.45 -35.08
C GLY A 126 12.87 20.75 -35.89
N SER A 127 13.75 21.71 -35.61
CA SER A 127 13.87 22.97 -36.38
C SER A 127 14.96 22.95 -37.45
N GLY A 128 15.43 21.76 -37.84
CA GLY A 128 16.29 21.56 -39.00
C GLY A 128 15.57 20.74 -40.08
N ASN A 129 14.66 21.38 -40.82
CA ASN A 129 14.26 20.96 -42.17
C ASN A 129 13.90 22.19 -42.98
#